data_AF-A0A0V8CWZ7-F1
#
_entry.id   AF-A0A0V8CWZ7-F1
#
_cell.length_a   1.000
_cell.length_b   1.000
_cell.length_c   1.000
_cell.angle_alpha   90.00
_cell.angle_beta   90.00
_cell.angle_gamma   90.00
#
_symmetry.space_group_name_H-M   'P 1'
#
loop_
_entity.id
_entity.type
_entity.pdbx_description
1 polymer ?
#
loop_
_entity_poly.entity_id
_entity_poly.type
_entity_poly.pdbx_seq_one_letter_code
_entity_poly.pdbx_strand_id
1 'polypeptide(L)'
;MKFSDRIHNLRIEKGYTLQDLANRLGTSYQTIQKYEKGISKPRLARLEELAKLFDVSISYLLGETDIRTSSTFDHTFVFSDRIKILRLEAGYSQKELAKMIGVSQGNYAKYGTEIGHIIPTIYRLKKLAEIFNVSVSYLLGETDERTLIEKAEPSSFPERLKLLRVESGYTQAEISKKLNLSSRQVYNNYEKGVNKPQKETLEKLADFFEVSVEYLLNGTQKLKSSKPK
;
A
#
# COMPACT_ATOMS: atom_id res chain seq x y z
N MET A 1 13.21 -20.63 20.84
CA MET A 1 12.95 -20.55 22.31
C MET A 1 11.50 -20.98 22.57
N LYS A 2 11.20 -21.71 23.67
CA LYS A 2 9.83 -22.19 23.93
C LYS A 2 8.95 -21.08 24.53
N PHE A 3 7.63 -21.21 24.42
CA PHE A 3 6.64 -20.27 24.97
C PHE A 3 6.89 -19.93 26.46
N SER A 4 7.18 -20.94 27.28
CA SER A 4 7.49 -20.80 28.70
C SER A 4 8.63 -19.82 28.95
N ASP A 5 9.70 -19.96 28.18
CA ASP A 5 10.92 -19.16 28.30
C ASP A 5 10.67 -17.71 27.85
N ARG A 6 9.85 -17.53 26.81
CA ARG A 6 9.52 -16.20 26.28
C ARG A 6 8.67 -15.40 27.24
N ILE A 7 7.65 -16.00 27.85
CA ILE A 7 6.84 -15.34 28.88
C ILE A 7 7.69 -14.95 30.08
N HIS A 8 8.56 -15.86 30.54
CA HIS A 8 9.49 -15.56 31.63
C HIS A 8 10.37 -14.35 31.32
N ASN A 9 11.01 -14.36 30.16
CA ASN A 9 11.93 -13.28 29.75
C ASN A 9 11.21 -11.95 29.59
N LEU A 10 10.04 -11.93 28.93
CA LEU A 10 9.24 -10.71 28.75
C LEU A 10 8.75 -10.14 30.08
N ARG A 11 8.37 -11.02 31.03
CA ARG A 11 7.97 -10.60 32.37
C ARG A 11 9.12 -9.91 33.11
N ILE A 12 10.31 -10.51 33.08
CA ILE A 12 11.51 -9.95 33.72
C ILE A 12 11.93 -8.63 33.05
N GLU A 13 11.88 -8.55 31.73
CA GLU A 13 12.20 -7.34 30.97
C GLU A 13 11.31 -6.15 31.32
N LYS A 14 10.00 -6.39 31.55
CA LYS A 14 9.07 -5.36 32.04
C LYS A 14 9.16 -5.10 33.55
N GLY A 15 10.03 -5.80 34.27
CA GLY A 15 10.21 -5.67 35.72
C GLY A 15 9.05 -6.22 36.55
N TYR A 16 8.25 -7.14 36.00
CA TYR A 16 7.09 -7.68 36.69
C TYR A 16 7.45 -8.90 37.56
N THR A 17 6.91 -8.96 38.78
CA THR A 17 6.86 -10.23 39.52
C THR A 17 5.78 -11.14 38.93
N LEU A 18 5.81 -12.42 39.30
CA LEU A 18 4.74 -13.36 38.94
C LEU A 18 3.36 -12.88 39.44
N GLN A 19 3.33 -12.21 40.61
CA GLN A 19 2.10 -11.65 41.16
C GLN A 19 1.64 -10.42 40.37
N ASP A 20 2.56 -9.55 39.94
CA ASP A 20 2.21 -8.38 39.13
C ASP A 20 1.61 -8.78 37.78
N LEU A 21 2.21 -9.77 37.11
CA LEU A 21 1.68 -10.27 35.85
C LEU A 21 0.29 -10.92 36.05
N ALA A 22 0.11 -11.66 37.14
CA ALA A 22 -1.17 -12.25 37.49
C ALA A 22 -2.25 -11.17 37.71
N ASN A 23 -1.92 -10.12 38.47
CA ASN A 23 -2.82 -8.99 38.73
C ASN A 23 -3.18 -8.24 37.43
N ARG A 24 -2.21 -7.96 36.56
CA ARG A 24 -2.43 -7.26 35.27
C ARG A 24 -3.32 -8.04 34.32
N LEU A 25 -3.26 -9.36 34.38
CA LEU A 25 -4.10 -10.25 33.58
C LEU A 25 -5.41 -10.60 34.31
N GLY A 26 -5.61 -10.23 35.57
CA GLY A 26 -6.77 -10.70 36.33
C GLY A 26 -6.83 -12.23 36.41
N THR A 27 -5.69 -12.88 36.66
CA THR A 27 -5.57 -14.32 36.85
C THR A 27 -4.81 -14.64 38.15
N SER A 28 -4.65 -15.92 38.47
CA SER A 28 -3.95 -16.35 39.68
C SER A 28 -2.44 -16.49 39.46
N TYR A 29 -1.66 -16.25 40.53
CA TYR A 29 -0.21 -16.49 40.55
C TYR A 29 0.16 -17.89 40.03
N GLN A 30 -0.59 -18.90 40.44
CA GLN A 30 -0.36 -20.29 40.06
C GLN A 30 -0.54 -20.51 38.54
N THR A 31 -1.42 -19.73 37.90
CA THR A 31 -1.65 -19.81 36.45
C THR A 31 -0.42 -19.33 35.69
N ILE A 32 0.13 -18.17 36.06
CA ILE A 32 1.35 -17.63 35.46
C ILE A 32 2.56 -18.54 35.73
N GLN A 33 2.69 -19.06 36.96
CA GLN A 33 3.75 -19.99 37.29
C GLN A 33 3.70 -21.26 36.44
N LYS A 34 2.51 -21.81 36.17
CA LYS A 34 2.34 -22.98 35.30
C LYS A 34 2.70 -22.67 33.84
N TYR A 35 2.41 -21.47 33.36
CA TYR A 35 2.82 -21.03 32.01
C TYR A 35 4.35 -20.99 31.87
N GLU A 36 5.06 -20.37 32.82
CA GLU A 36 6.53 -20.28 32.78
C GLU A 36 7.24 -21.61 33.03
N LYS A 37 6.60 -22.55 33.72
CA LYS A 37 7.09 -23.94 33.83
C LYS A 37 6.72 -24.82 32.64
N GLY A 38 5.93 -24.31 31.69
CA GLY A 38 5.44 -25.08 30.53
C GLY A 38 4.43 -26.18 30.88
N ILE A 39 3.87 -26.17 32.10
CA ILE A 39 2.89 -27.16 32.58
C ILE A 39 1.52 -26.93 31.93
N SER A 40 1.18 -25.67 31.65
CA SER A 40 -0.05 -25.30 30.96
C SER A 40 0.20 -24.24 29.89
N LYS A 41 -0.72 -24.11 28.95
CA LYS A 41 -0.73 -23.06 27.93
C LYS A 41 -2.00 -22.22 28.04
N PRO A 42 -1.93 -20.89 27.82
CA PRO A 42 -3.11 -20.03 27.76
C PRO A 42 -4.00 -20.35 26.55
N ARG A 43 -5.28 -20.01 26.66
CA ARG A 43 -6.22 -20.00 25.52
C ARG A 43 -5.97 -18.78 24.63
N LEU A 44 -6.52 -18.75 23.43
CA LEU A 44 -6.33 -17.69 22.44
C LEU A 44 -6.59 -16.27 23.02
N ALA A 45 -7.73 -16.05 23.67
CA ALA A 45 -8.04 -14.75 24.29
C ALA A 45 -6.95 -14.30 25.30
N ARG A 46 -6.37 -15.24 26.05
CA ARG A 46 -5.30 -14.94 27.00
C ARG A 46 -3.95 -14.71 26.31
N LEU A 47 -3.71 -15.38 25.18
CA LEU A 47 -2.54 -15.13 24.33
C LEU A 47 -2.60 -13.72 23.73
N GLU A 48 -3.77 -13.27 23.29
CA GLU A 48 -3.99 -11.90 22.79
C GLU A 48 -3.70 -10.85 23.86
N GLU A 49 -4.21 -11.06 25.09
CA GLU A 49 -3.93 -10.16 26.21
C GLU A 49 -2.44 -10.12 26.58
N LEU A 50 -1.76 -11.27 26.58
CA LEU A 50 -0.32 -11.36 26.82
C LEU A 50 0.49 -10.65 25.72
N ALA A 51 0.13 -10.89 24.46
CA ALA A 51 0.74 -10.26 23.30
C ALA A 51 0.62 -8.73 23.39
N LYS A 52 -0.59 -8.23 23.69
CA LYS A 52 -0.87 -6.82 23.88
C LYS A 52 -0.12 -6.23 25.08
N LEU A 53 -0.06 -6.94 26.21
CA LEU A 53 0.59 -6.46 27.42
C LEU A 53 2.11 -6.32 27.25
N PHE A 54 2.73 -7.22 26.47
CA PHE A 54 4.16 -7.24 26.25
C PHE A 54 4.61 -6.54 24.97
N ASP A 55 3.67 -6.05 24.16
CA ASP A 55 3.94 -5.43 22.87
C ASP A 55 4.70 -6.37 21.92
N VAL A 56 4.18 -7.59 21.77
CA VAL A 56 4.75 -8.67 20.95
C VAL A 56 3.66 -9.41 20.19
N SER A 57 4.02 -10.23 19.20
CA SER A 57 3.07 -11.04 18.45
C SER A 57 2.75 -12.37 19.14
N ILE A 58 1.57 -12.94 18.83
CA ILE A 58 1.21 -14.29 19.29
C ILE A 58 2.19 -15.32 18.72
N SER A 59 2.58 -15.20 17.45
CA SER A 59 3.57 -16.09 16.83
C SER A 59 4.94 -16.01 17.49
N TYR A 60 5.35 -14.83 17.96
CA TYR A 60 6.53 -14.69 18.83
C TYR A 60 6.31 -15.45 20.13
N LEU A 61 5.20 -15.21 20.84
CA LEU A 61 4.95 -15.90 22.11
C LEU A 61 4.97 -17.43 21.95
N LEU A 62 4.34 -17.97 20.90
CA LEU A 62 4.27 -19.40 20.64
C LEU A 62 5.61 -20.02 20.21
N GLY A 63 6.61 -19.22 19.89
CA GLY A 63 7.92 -19.69 19.46
C GLY A 63 8.02 -20.05 17.98
N GLU A 64 7.07 -19.60 17.16
CA GLU A 64 7.01 -19.84 15.72
C GLU A 64 8.02 -18.96 14.95
N THR A 65 8.34 -17.79 15.53
CA THR A 65 9.31 -16.83 14.98
C THR A 65 10.10 -16.19 16.12
N ASP A 66 11.34 -15.75 15.88
CA ASP A 66 12.13 -14.98 16.85
C ASP A 66 11.91 -13.46 16.74
N ILE A 67 11.07 -13.03 15.79
CA ILE A 67 10.71 -11.63 15.57
C ILE A 67 9.68 -11.20 16.64
N ARG A 68 10.11 -10.43 17.66
CA ARG A 68 9.34 -9.99 18.86
C ARG A 68 8.00 -9.38 18.51
N THR A 69 8.07 -8.33 17.75
CA THR A 69 6.96 -7.75 17.03
C THR A 69 7.02 -8.38 15.67
N SER A 70 6.05 -9.20 15.28
CA SER A 70 5.73 -9.16 13.86
C SER A 70 5.40 -7.70 13.58
N SER A 71 5.96 -7.13 12.53
CA SER A 71 5.56 -5.81 12.07
C SER A 71 4.06 -5.69 11.75
N THR A 72 3.26 -6.72 12.05
CA THR A 72 1.84 -6.58 12.32
C THR A 72 1.62 -5.77 13.62
N PHE A 73 1.93 -4.46 13.59
CA PHE A 73 0.84 -3.52 13.88
C PHE A 73 -0.33 -4.04 13.09
N ASP A 74 -1.36 -4.53 13.74
CA ASP A 74 -2.38 -5.38 13.11
C ASP A 74 -2.81 -4.84 11.74
N HIS A 75 -2.09 -5.27 10.69
CA HIS A 75 -2.13 -4.61 9.39
C HIS A 75 -3.54 -4.70 8.87
N THR A 76 -4.29 -5.69 9.35
CA THR A 76 -5.64 -5.94 8.95
C THR A 76 -6.66 -5.05 9.63
N PHE A 77 -6.49 -4.67 10.89
CA PHE A 77 -7.34 -3.65 11.51
C PHE A 77 -7.02 -2.28 10.92
N VAL A 78 -5.72 -1.94 10.83
CA VAL A 78 -5.29 -0.64 10.28
C VAL A 78 -5.72 -0.48 8.82
N PHE A 79 -5.58 -1.52 8.01
CA PHE A 79 -6.08 -1.55 6.64
C PHE A 79 -7.60 -1.40 6.57
N SER A 80 -8.35 -2.13 7.41
CA SER A 80 -9.82 -2.08 7.42
C SER A 80 -10.34 -0.68 7.76
N ASP A 81 -9.72 0.01 8.71
CA ASP A 81 -10.08 1.37 9.08
C ASP A 81 -9.70 2.36 7.99
N ARG A 82 -8.45 2.30 7.50
CA ARG A 82 -7.96 3.21 6.45
C ARG A 82 -8.76 3.07 5.17
N ILE A 83 -9.10 1.85 4.75
CA ILE A 83 -9.85 1.65 3.52
C ILE A 83 -11.30 2.14 3.65
N LYS A 84 -11.89 2.02 4.84
CA LYS A 84 -13.23 2.55 5.13
C LYS A 84 -13.22 4.09 5.10
N ILE A 85 -12.23 4.72 5.73
CA ILE A 85 -12.08 6.17 5.78
C ILE A 85 -11.85 6.73 4.36
N LEU A 86 -10.85 6.24 3.64
CA LEU A 86 -10.50 6.70 2.30
C LEU A 86 -11.68 6.55 1.32
N ARG A 87 -12.42 5.44 1.40
CA ARG A 87 -13.61 5.21 0.58
C ARG A 87 -14.69 6.26 0.84
N LEU A 88 -14.94 6.59 2.11
CA LEU A 88 -15.97 7.56 2.51
C LEU A 88 -15.56 8.99 2.15
N GLU A 89 -14.29 9.36 2.37
CA GLU A 89 -13.73 10.65 1.96
C GLU A 89 -13.83 10.87 0.44
N ALA A 90 -13.59 9.82 -0.35
CA ALA A 90 -13.73 9.85 -1.80
C ALA A 90 -15.18 9.75 -2.31
N GLY A 91 -16.17 9.61 -1.41
CA GLY A 91 -17.59 9.56 -1.75
C GLY A 91 -18.05 8.25 -2.40
N TYR A 92 -17.28 7.16 -2.29
CA TYR A 92 -17.63 5.89 -2.93
C TYR A 92 -18.50 4.99 -2.04
N SER A 93 -19.53 4.39 -2.63
CA SER A 93 -20.21 3.24 -2.03
C SER A 93 -19.32 1.99 -2.07
N GLN A 94 -19.63 0.99 -1.23
CA GLN A 94 -18.92 -0.30 -1.28
C GLN A 94 -19.05 -0.98 -2.65
N LYS A 95 -20.21 -0.83 -3.30
CA LYS A 95 -20.48 -1.43 -4.62
C LYS A 95 -19.63 -0.79 -5.71
N GLU A 96 -19.49 0.54 -5.68
CA GLU A 96 -18.68 1.28 -6.65
C GLU A 96 -17.20 0.94 -6.52
N LEU A 97 -16.66 1.00 -5.30
CA LEU A 97 -15.24 0.67 -5.09
C LEU A 97 -14.92 -0.79 -5.40
N ALA A 98 -15.81 -1.73 -5.05
CA ALA A 98 -15.69 -3.14 -5.41
C ALA A 98 -15.60 -3.33 -6.93
N LYS A 99 -16.46 -2.63 -7.68
CA LYS A 99 -16.44 -2.63 -9.15
C LYS A 99 -15.12 -2.08 -9.69
N MET A 100 -14.62 -0.97 -9.12
CA MET A 100 -13.35 -0.36 -9.52
C MET A 100 -12.17 -1.32 -9.34
N ILE A 101 -12.11 -2.07 -8.24
CA ILE A 101 -11.02 -3.03 -7.98
C ILE A 101 -11.25 -4.44 -8.53
N GLY A 102 -12.37 -4.68 -9.21
CA GLY A 102 -12.68 -5.95 -9.87
C GLY A 102 -13.03 -7.08 -8.88
N VAL A 103 -13.81 -6.78 -7.84
CA VAL A 103 -14.36 -7.78 -6.90
C VAL A 103 -15.87 -7.61 -6.72
N SER A 104 -16.55 -8.63 -6.22
CA SER A 104 -17.96 -8.50 -5.81
C SER A 104 -18.09 -7.63 -4.57
N GLN A 105 -19.22 -6.94 -4.41
CA GLN A 105 -19.48 -6.12 -3.21
C GLN A 105 -19.39 -6.94 -1.91
N GLY A 106 -19.85 -8.19 -1.92
CA GLY A 106 -19.70 -9.11 -0.78
C GLY A 106 -18.24 -9.47 -0.46
N ASN A 107 -17.36 -9.58 -1.46
CA ASN A 107 -15.93 -9.77 -1.22
C ASN A 107 -15.25 -8.51 -0.70
N TYR A 108 -15.66 -7.32 -1.19
CA TYR A 108 -15.18 -6.06 -0.65
C TYR A 108 -15.61 -5.86 0.81
N ALA A 109 -16.84 -6.22 1.18
CA ALA A 109 -17.34 -6.05 2.53
C ALA A 109 -16.45 -6.74 3.58
N LYS A 110 -15.83 -7.87 3.23
CA LYS A 110 -14.88 -8.60 4.08
C LYS A 110 -13.59 -7.84 4.39
N TYR A 111 -13.27 -6.82 3.60
CA TYR A 111 -12.12 -5.93 3.85
C TYR A 111 -12.36 -4.97 5.02
N GLY A 112 -13.59 -4.88 5.54
CA GLY A 112 -13.95 -3.98 6.64
C GLY A 112 -14.63 -4.67 7.82
N THR A 113 -14.53 -6.00 7.95
CA THR A 113 -15.14 -6.76 9.05
C THR A 113 -14.10 -7.20 10.07
N GLU A 114 -14.42 -7.02 11.36
CA GLU A 114 -13.64 -7.44 12.53
C GLU A 114 -13.51 -8.97 12.66
N ILE A 115 -14.38 -9.72 11.98
CA ILE A 115 -14.35 -11.18 11.99
C ILE A 115 -13.70 -11.64 10.68
N GLY A 116 -12.39 -11.91 10.73
CA GLY A 116 -11.69 -12.64 9.68
C GLY A 116 -10.79 -11.85 8.74
N HIS A 117 -10.53 -10.56 9.02
CA HIS A 117 -9.32 -9.83 8.60
C HIS A 117 -8.69 -10.31 7.27
N ILE A 118 -9.28 -9.92 6.13
CA ILE A 118 -8.76 -10.28 4.79
C ILE A 118 -8.04 -9.11 4.17
N ILE A 119 -6.70 -9.18 4.14
CA ILE A 119 -5.88 -8.30 3.32
C ILE A 119 -6.06 -8.71 1.84
N PRO A 120 -6.39 -7.78 0.94
CA PRO A 120 -6.46 -8.06 -0.50
C PRO A 120 -5.11 -8.50 -1.05
N THR A 121 -5.12 -9.16 -2.21
CA THR A 121 -3.87 -9.48 -2.91
C THR A 121 -3.06 -8.22 -3.22
N ILE A 122 -1.74 -8.34 -3.35
CA ILE A 122 -0.84 -7.22 -3.65
C ILE A 122 -1.27 -6.40 -4.89
N TYR A 123 -1.83 -7.07 -5.91
CA TYR A 123 -2.41 -6.40 -7.08
C TYR A 123 -3.54 -5.43 -6.70
N ARG A 124 -4.45 -5.85 -5.81
CA ARG A 124 -5.57 -5.03 -5.35
C ARG A 124 -5.12 -3.94 -4.40
N LEU A 125 -4.14 -4.21 -3.53
CA LEU A 125 -3.53 -3.19 -2.67
C LEU A 125 -2.93 -2.06 -3.50
N LYS A 126 -2.16 -2.37 -4.55
CA LYS A 126 -1.62 -1.37 -5.48
C LYS A 126 -2.73 -0.57 -6.15
N LYS A 127 -3.80 -1.24 -6.59
CA LYS A 127 -4.94 -0.56 -7.22
C LYS A 127 -5.69 0.37 -6.27
N LEU A 128 -5.86 -0.02 -5.00
CA LEU A 128 -6.45 0.83 -3.97
C LEU A 128 -5.53 2.01 -3.64
N ALA A 129 -4.22 1.77 -3.55
CA ALA A 129 -3.20 2.81 -3.35
C ALA A 129 -3.25 3.85 -4.47
N GLU A 130 -3.38 3.41 -5.72
CA GLU A 130 -3.57 4.28 -6.89
C GLU A 130 -4.89 5.06 -6.85
N ILE A 131 -6.02 4.42 -6.53
CA ILE A 131 -7.34 5.07 -6.46
C ILE A 131 -7.35 6.20 -5.41
N PHE A 132 -6.73 5.96 -4.26
CA PHE A 132 -6.74 6.88 -3.14
C PHE A 132 -5.51 7.77 -3.05
N ASN A 133 -4.57 7.61 -3.98
CA ASN A 133 -3.32 8.36 -4.04
C ASN A 133 -2.51 8.31 -2.72
N VAL A 134 -2.36 7.09 -2.18
CA VAL A 134 -1.62 6.80 -0.96
C VAL A 134 -0.64 5.65 -1.21
N SER A 135 0.39 5.51 -0.37
CA SER A 135 1.29 4.35 -0.45
C SER A 135 0.64 3.05 0.04
N VAL A 136 1.14 1.91 -0.44
CA VAL A 136 0.74 0.59 0.09
C VAL A 136 1.14 0.47 1.56
N SER A 137 2.30 1.02 1.94
CA SER A 137 2.76 1.10 3.33
C SER A 137 1.79 1.88 4.22
N TYR A 138 1.21 2.97 3.72
CA TYR A 138 0.09 3.63 4.41
C TYR A 138 -1.13 2.72 4.48
N LEU A 139 -1.56 2.07 3.40
CA LEU A 139 -2.72 1.18 3.50
C LEU A 139 -2.54 0.07 4.54
N LEU A 140 -1.32 -0.46 4.68
CA LEU A 140 -1.02 -1.53 5.63
C LEU A 140 -0.75 -1.04 7.05
N GLY A 141 -0.55 0.26 7.28
CA GLY A 141 -0.21 0.76 8.62
C GLY A 141 1.27 0.69 8.98
N GLU A 142 2.14 0.56 7.98
CA GLU A 142 3.60 0.63 8.16
C GLU A 142 4.08 2.08 8.37
N THR A 143 3.26 3.06 7.97
CA THR A 143 3.50 4.51 8.16
C THR A 143 2.17 5.24 8.33
N ASP A 144 2.11 6.28 9.15
CA ASP A 144 0.94 7.18 9.28
C ASP A 144 0.90 8.26 8.21
N GLU A 145 2.00 8.46 7.49
CA GLU A 145 2.06 9.40 6.40
C GLU A 145 1.24 8.87 5.23
N ARG A 146 0.21 9.63 4.82
CA ARG A 146 -0.54 9.40 3.57
C ARG A 146 0.32 9.65 2.32
N THR A 147 1.64 9.47 2.43
CA THR A 147 2.63 9.79 1.41
C THR A 147 2.08 9.41 0.05
N LEU A 148 1.99 10.45 -0.78
CA LEU A 148 1.66 10.30 -2.17
C LEU A 148 2.59 9.20 -2.68
N ILE A 149 2.07 8.23 -3.42
CA ILE A 149 2.89 7.76 -4.52
C ILE A 149 3.05 9.05 -5.32
N GLU A 150 4.16 9.78 -5.12
CA GLU A 150 4.58 10.75 -6.11
C GLU A 150 4.47 9.95 -7.39
N LYS A 151 3.50 10.30 -8.26
CA LYS A 151 3.48 9.77 -9.62
C LYS A 151 4.91 10.01 -10.06
N ALA A 152 5.73 8.96 -10.11
CA ALA A 152 7.17 9.14 -10.27
C ALA A 152 7.31 10.05 -11.47
N GLU A 153 7.81 11.28 -11.24
CA GLU A 153 7.82 12.28 -12.28
C GLU A 153 8.50 11.60 -13.46
N PRO A 154 7.81 11.49 -14.61
CA PRO A 154 8.22 10.58 -15.65
C PRO A 154 9.66 10.89 -16.02
N SER A 155 10.54 9.93 -15.74
CA SER A 155 11.98 10.13 -15.65
C SER A 155 12.61 10.22 -17.04
N SER A 156 11.91 9.65 -18.03
CA SER A 156 12.38 9.52 -19.41
C SER A 156 11.37 10.05 -20.42
N PHE A 157 11.85 10.40 -21.61
CA PHE A 157 11.01 10.82 -22.74
C PHE A 157 9.88 9.81 -23.05
N PRO A 158 10.14 8.48 -23.13
CA PRO A 158 9.10 7.50 -23.39
C PRO A 158 8.00 7.47 -22.32
N GLU A 159 8.36 7.61 -21.05
CA GLU A 159 7.42 7.68 -19.93
C GLU A 159 6.57 8.94 -20.00
N ARG A 160 7.18 10.10 -20.27
CA ARG A 160 6.48 11.38 -20.44
C ARG A 160 5.48 11.32 -21.58
N LEU A 161 5.91 10.79 -22.72
CA LEU A 161 5.08 10.65 -23.90
C LEU A 161 3.87 9.72 -23.65
N LYS A 162 4.11 8.59 -22.95
CA LYS A 162 3.05 7.65 -22.59
C LYS A 162 2.06 8.25 -21.60
N LEU A 163 2.56 8.96 -20.59
CA LEU A 163 1.74 9.64 -19.60
C LEU A 163 0.81 10.66 -20.27
N LEU A 164 1.37 11.58 -21.06
CA LEU A 164 0.61 12.61 -21.78
C LEU A 164 -0.48 11.97 -22.66
N ARG A 165 -0.16 10.91 -23.41
CA ARG A 165 -1.15 10.20 -24.22
C ARG A 165 -2.31 9.66 -23.39
N VAL A 166 -2.00 9.02 -22.26
CA VAL A 166 -3.01 8.40 -21.38
C VAL A 166 -3.87 9.47 -20.71
N GLU A 167 -3.26 10.57 -20.24
CA GLU A 167 -3.97 11.70 -19.63
C GLU A 167 -4.87 12.42 -20.63
N SER A 168 -4.48 12.48 -21.91
CA SER A 168 -5.33 12.98 -23.00
C SER A 168 -6.36 11.98 -23.53
N GLY A 169 -6.43 10.75 -22.97
CA GLY A 169 -7.45 9.76 -23.30
C GLY A 169 -7.29 9.07 -24.66
N TYR A 170 -6.12 9.13 -25.29
CA TYR A 170 -5.90 8.56 -26.63
C TYR A 170 -5.27 7.17 -26.60
N THR A 171 -5.69 6.31 -27.52
CA THR A 171 -4.95 5.08 -27.85
C THR A 171 -3.74 5.39 -28.74
N GLN A 172 -2.76 4.49 -28.77
CA GLN A 172 -1.59 4.62 -29.66
C GLN A 172 -1.99 4.68 -31.15
N ALA A 173 -3.11 4.08 -31.54
CA ALA A 173 -3.60 4.09 -32.92
C ALA A 173 -4.25 5.44 -33.28
N GLU A 174 -5.05 6.01 -32.36
CA GLU A 174 -5.72 7.29 -32.57
C GLU A 174 -4.71 8.44 -32.63
N ILE A 175 -3.75 8.47 -31.71
CA ILE A 175 -2.74 9.53 -31.71
C ILE A 175 -1.81 9.44 -32.91
N SER A 176 -1.45 8.22 -33.35
CA SER A 176 -0.67 8.02 -34.56
C SER A 176 -1.38 8.61 -35.78
N LYS A 177 -2.71 8.47 -35.87
CA LYS A 177 -3.51 9.08 -36.93
C LYS A 177 -3.58 10.60 -36.78
N LYS A 178 -3.84 11.11 -35.57
CA LYS A 178 -3.93 12.57 -35.31
C LYS A 178 -2.62 13.31 -35.60
N LEU A 179 -1.48 12.68 -35.35
CA LEU A 179 -0.15 13.23 -35.63
C LEU A 179 0.35 12.93 -37.06
N ASN A 180 -0.47 12.31 -37.91
CA ASN A 180 -0.11 11.88 -39.26
C ASN A 180 1.19 11.06 -39.32
N LEU A 181 1.38 10.14 -38.36
CA LEU A 181 2.52 9.21 -38.35
C LEU A 181 2.26 8.02 -39.28
N SER A 182 3.32 7.51 -39.90
CA SER A 182 3.24 6.43 -40.90
C SER A 182 2.62 5.14 -40.38
N SER A 183 2.71 4.84 -39.08
CA SER A 183 1.97 3.73 -38.47
C SER A 183 1.89 3.84 -36.94
N ARG A 184 0.93 3.12 -36.34
CA ARG A 184 0.85 2.89 -34.88
C ARG A 184 2.18 2.41 -34.30
N GLN A 185 2.92 1.60 -35.06
CA GLN A 185 4.20 1.03 -34.61
C GLN A 185 5.27 2.11 -34.42
N VAL A 186 5.27 3.16 -35.25
CA VAL A 186 6.17 4.32 -35.10
C VAL A 186 5.96 4.98 -33.73
N TYR A 187 4.71 5.28 -33.38
CA TYR A 187 4.38 5.87 -32.08
C TYR A 187 4.72 4.94 -30.90
N ASN A 188 4.40 3.65 -31.03
CA ASN A 188 4.74 2.64 -30.02
C ASN A 188 6.26 2.51 -29.79
N ASN A 189 7.07 2.65 -30.85
CA ASN A 189 8.53 2.62 -30.73
C ASN A 189 9.05 3.84 -29.95
N TYR A 190 8.39 4.99 -30.01
CA TYR A 190 8.71 6.15 -29.18
C TYR A 190 8.41 5.89 -27.69
N GLU A 191 7.24 5.31 -27.36
CA GLU A 191 6.88 4.95 -25.98
C GLU A 191 7.72 3.80 -25.39
N LYS A 192 8.38 3.02 -26.24
CA LYS A 192 9.33 1.98 -25.83
C LYS A 192 10.78 2.48 -25.77
N GLY A 193 11.05 3.70 -26.22
CA GLY A 193 12.41 4.25 -26.31
C GLY A 193 13.29 3.58 -27.37
N VAL A 194 12.71 2.80 -28.29
CA VAL A 194 13.45 2.11 -29.36
C VAL A 194 13.97 3.13 -30.38
N ASN A 195 13.14 4.11 -30.72
CA ASN A 195 13.49 5.19 -31.66
C ASN A 195 13.17 6.55 -31.01
N LYS A 196 13.92 7.58 -31.38
CA LYS A 196 13.62 8.98 -31.03
C LYS A 196 12.91 9.67 -32.19
N PRO A 197 11.86 10.47 -31.95
CA PRO A 197 11.26 11.28 -33.01
C PRO A 197 12.23 12.36 -33.48
N GLN A 198 12.13 12.73 -34.76
CA GLN A 198 12.87 13.87 -35.30
C GLN A 198 12.27 15.19 -34.82
N LYS A 199 13.01 16.30 -35.00
CA LYS A 199 12.65 17.64 -34.52
C LYS A 199 11.22 18.04 -34.90
N GLU A 200 10.83 17.87 -36.17
CA GLU A 200 9.48 18.21 -36.64
C GLU A 200 8.38 17.40 -35.92
N THR A 201 8.62 16.11 -35.68
CA THR A 201 7.69 15.25 -34.94
C THR A 201 7.65 15.62 -33.45
N LEU A 202 8.77 16.01 -32.86
CA LEU A 202 8.83 16.50 -31.47
C LEU A 202 8.01 17.79 -31.31
N GLU A 203 8.11 18.72 -32.26
CA GLU A 203 7.30 19.94 -32.27
C GLU A 203 5.80 19.62 -32.38
N LYS A 204 5.41 18.72 -33.30
CA LYS A 204 4.01 18.26 -33.41
C LYS A 204 3.50 17.61 -32.12
N LEU A 205 4.34 16.82 -31.43
CA LEU A 205 4.00 16.22 -30.15
C LEU A 205 3.83 17.27 -29.05
N ALA A 206 4.76 18.21 -28.95
CA ALA A 206 4.72 19.29 -27.97
C ALA A 206 3.49 20.19 -28.18
N ASP A 207 3.18 20.53 -29.43
CA ASP A 207 1.99 21.28 -29.82
C ASP A 207 0.70 20.54 -29.47
N PHE A 208 0.62 19.25 -29.81
CA PHE A 208 -0.57 18.44 -29.57
C PHE A 208 -0.90 18.29 -28.08
N PHE A 209 0.12 18.15 -27.23
CA PHE A 209 -0.04 17.99 -25.78
C PHE A 209 0.03 19.30 -24.99
N GLU A 210 0.15 20.44 -25.68
CA GLU A 210 0.27 21.78 -25.07
C GLU A 210 1.45 21.89 -24.07
N VAL A 211 2.54 21.18 -24.36
CA VAL A 211 3.78 21.21 -23.57
C VAL A 211 4.95 21.79 -24.35
N SER A 212 6.07 22.07 -23.68
CA SER A 212 7.32 22.42 -24.36
C SER A 212 8.04 21.18 -24.90
N VAL A 213 8.90 21.38 -25.90
CA VAL A 213 9.80 20.31 -26.40
C VAL A 213 10.79 19.91 -25.31
N GLU A 214 11.24 20.87 -24.52
CA GLU A 214 12.09 20.70 -23.35
C GLU A 214 11.44 19.74 -22.35
N TYR A 215 10.16 19.94 -22.01
CA TYR A 215 9.43 19.05 -21.11
C TYR A 215 9.43 17.62 -21.62
N LEU A 216 9.12 17.40 -22.90
CA LEU A 216 9.17 16.06 -23.48
C LEU A 216 10.57 15.43 -23.32
N LEU A 217 11.62 16.18 -23.62
CA LEU A 217 12.99 15.64 -23.66
C LEU A 217 13.62 15.44 -22.28
N ASN A 218 13.41 16.37 -21.35
CA ASN A 218 14.14 16.40 -20.07
C ASN A 218 13.25 16.69 -18.85
N GLY A 219 11.94 16.87 -19.01
CA GLY A 219 11.00 17.10 -17.91
C GLY A 219 10.95 18.54 -17.38
N THR A 220 11.66 19.49 -17.98
CA THR A 220 11.67 20.89 -17.55
C THR A 220 10.62 21.73 -18.28
N GLN A 221 10.11 22.81 -17.66
CA GLN A 221 9.22 23.79 -18.29
C GLN A 221 7.96 23.18 -18.95
N LYS A 222 7.10 22.54 -18.15
CA LYS A 222 5.92 21.78 -18.64
C LYS A 222 5.01 22.56 -19.59
N LEU A 223 4.73 23.82 -19.30
CA LEU A 223 3.91 24.69 -20.16
C LEU A 223 4.81 25.48 -21.11
N LYS A 224 4.33 25.71 -22.33
CA LYS A 224 4.97 26.66 -23.23
C LYS A 224 5.01 28.03 -22.56
N SER A 225 6.19 28.61 -22.39
CA SER A 225 6.30 30.02 -22.02
C SER A 225 5.47 30.83 -23.01
N SER A 226 4.49 31.58 -22.52
CA SER A 226 3.70 32.47 -23.36
C SER A 226 4.66 33.33 -24.16
N LYS A 227 4.56 33.30 -25.50
CA LYS A 227 5.23 34.31 -26.31
C LYS A 227 4.76 35.68 -25.80
N PRO A 228 5.66 36.66 -25.55
CA PRO A 228 5.21 38.02 -25.40
C PRO A 228 4.40 38.39 -26.66
N LYS A 229 3.24 39.01 -26.42
CA LYS A 229 2.32 39.48 -27.45
C LYS A 229 3.02 40.29 -28.54
#